data_AF-A0A822HT77-F1
#
_entry.id   AF-A0A822HT77-F1
#
_cell.length_a   1.000
_cell.length_b   1.000
_cell.length_c   1.000
_cell.angle_alpha   90.00
_cell.angle_beta   90.00
_cell.angle_gamma   90.00
#
_symmetry.space_group_name_H-M   'P 1'
#
loop_
_entity.id
_entity.type
_entity.pdbx_description
1 polymer ?
#
loop_
_entity_poly.entity_id
_entity_poly.type
_entity_poly.pdbx_seq_one_letter_code
_entity_poly.pdbx_strand_id
1 'polypeptide(L)'
;MVDKHITGFDPYSRTITDDEISTLTDEHVFILATALRHGYTIERSFQLTKIDRWFLYKFARIIQFIVNHLDSFIIQDQSLLLEAKRLGFSNKQFDIRPFVNKINI
;
A
#
# COMPACT_ATOMS: atom_id res chain seq x y z
N MET A 1 -18.64 -3.61 -4.66
CA MET A 1 -18.74 -2.59 -3.58
C MET A 1 -17.66 -2.91 -2.57
N VAL A 2 -16.68 -2.02 -2.40
CA VAL A 2 -15.51 -2.24 -1.53
C VAL A 2 -15.91 -2.25 -0.06
N ASP A 3 -15.32 -3.15 0.73
CA ASP A 3 -15.61 -3.29 2.15
C ASP A 3 -15.20 -2.03 2.95
N LYS A 4 -16.08 -1.57 3.84
CA LYS A 4 -15.90 -0.32 4.61
C LYS A 4 -14.82 -0.43 5.69
N HIS A 5 -14.38 -1.64 6.00
CA HIS A 5 -13.35 -1.92 7.00
C HIS A 5 -11.92 -1.81 6.46
N ILE A 6 -11.73 -1.71 5.13
CA ILE A 6 -10.41 -1.62 4.51
C ILE A 6 -9.84 -0.19 4.67
N THR A 7 -8.63 -0.08 5.22
CA THR A 7 -7.96 1.20 5.47
C THR A 7 -6.89 1.52 4.41
N GLY A 8 -7.34 2.11 3.29
CA GLY A 8 -6.44 2.54 2.22
C GLY A 8 -5.88 1.36 1.42
N PHE A 9 -4.65 1.47 0.90
CA PHE A 9 -4.05 0.47 0.01
C PHE A 9 -3.54 -0.78 0.76
N ASP A 10 -4.47 -1.63 1.19
CA ASP A 10 -4.20 -2.78 2.07
C ASP A 10 -3.78 -4.06 1.30
N PRO A 11 -2.56 -4.59 1.52
CA PRO A 11 -2.09 -5.82 0.88
C PRO A 11 -2.47 -7.12 1.61
N TYR A 12 -3.18 -7.05 2.73
CA TYR A 12 -3.60 -8.22 3.52
C TYR A 12 -5.08 -8.58 3.32
N SER A 13 -5.75 -7.92 2.37
CA SER A 13 -7.20 -7.99 2.20
C SER A 13 -7.74 -9.41 1.94
N ARG A 14 -7.10 -10.22 1.07
CA ARG A 14 -7.54 -11.60 0.75
C ARG A 14 -6.54 -12.39 -0.08
N THR A 15 -6.74 -13.70 -0.20
CA THR A 15 -6.07 -14.52 -1.23
C THR A 15 -6.62 -14.19 -2.62
N ILE A 16 -5.75 -14.19 -3.62
CA ILE A 16 -6.09 -13.80 -5.00
C ILE A 16 -5.58 -14.83 -6.01
N THR A 17 -6.19 -14.84 -7.20
CA THR A 17 -5.80 -15.64 -8.37
C THR A 17 -5.38 -14.75 -9.55
N ASP A 18 -4.64 -15.30 -10.51
CA ASP A 18 -4.21 -14.55 -11.72
C ASP A 18 -5.40 -13.99 -12.52
N ASP A 19 -6.49 -14.76 -12.61
CA ASP A 19 -7.69 -14.36 -13.34
C ASP A 19 -8.34 -13.12 -12.72
N GLU A 20 -8.34 -13.03 -11.38
CA GLU A 20 -8.85 -11.85 -10.67
C GLU A 20 -7.98 -10.61 -10.88
N ILE A 21 -6.65 -10.77 -11.01
CA ILE A 21 -5.74 -9.65 -11.32
C ILE A 21 -5.99 -9.12 -12.73
N SER A 22 -6.28 -10.01 -13.68
CA SER A 22 -6.57 -9.60 -15.07
C SER A 22 -7.92 -8.89 -15.21
N THR A 23 -8.85 -9.14 -14.29
CA THR A 23 -10.20 -8.58 -14.35
C THR A 23 -10.22 -7.17 -13.74
N LEU A 24 -10.64 -6.18 -14.52
CA LEU A 24 -10.85 -4.81 -14.04
C LEU A 24 -12.16 -4.74 -13.26
N THR A 25 -12.04 -4.73 -11.92
CA THR A 25 -13.16 -4.54 -10.98
C THR A 25 -12.86 -3.36 -10.05
N ASP A 26 -13.86 -2.89 -9.31
CA ASP A 26 -13.68 -1.86 -8.27
C ASP A 26 -12.66 -2.27 -7.18
N GLU A 27 -12.38 -3.58 -7.06
CA GLU A 27 -11.44 -4.13 -6.08
C GLU A 27 -10.02 -4.30 -6.65
N HIS A 28 -9.80 -4.01 -7.93
CA HIS A 28 -8.54 -4.29 -8.63
C HIS A 28 -7.33 -3.69 -7.91
N VAL A 29 -7.50 -2.51 -7.30
CA VAL A 29 -6.46 -1.83 -6.53
C VAL A 29 -6.01 -2.70 -5.33
N PHE A 30 -6.92 -3.34 -4.59
CA PHE A 30 -6.58 -4.20 -3.45
C PHE A 30 -6.02 -5.55 -3.89
N ILE A 31 -6.53 -6.08 -5.01
CA ILE A 31 -6.00 -7.28 -5.64
C ILE A 31 -4.53 -7.03 -6.06
N LEU A 32 -4.24 -5.88 -6.66
CA LEU A 32 -2.89 -5.49 -7.04
C LEU A 32 -1.96 -5.33 -5.82
N ALA A 33 -2.44 -4.69 -4.74
CA ALA A 33 -1.69 -4.57 -3.49
C ALA A 33 -1.27 -5.95 -2.96
N THR A 34 -2.22 -6.89 -2.95
CA THR A 34 -2.00 -8.25 -2.47
C THR A 34 -1.06 -9.03 -3.39
N ALA A 35 -1.19 -8.87 -4.72
CA ALA A 35 -0.29 -9.49 -5.70
C ALA A 35 1.16 -9.06 -5.50
N LEU A 36 1.39 -7.76 -5.36
CA LEU A 36 2.72 -7.20 -5.15
C LEU A 36 3.33 -7.71 -3.83
N ARG A 37 2.52 -7.83 -2.77
CA ARG A 37 2.98 -8.44 -1.51
C ARG A 37 3.32 -9.92 -1.66
N HIS A 38 2.57 -10.68 -2.47
CA HIS A 38 2.85 -12.08 -2.76
C HIS A 38 4.03 -12.29 -3.73
N GLY A 39 4.81 -11.25 -4.03
CA GLY A 39 6.03 -11.35 -4.81
C GLY A 39 5.81 -11.36 -6.32
N TYR A 40 4.66 -10.89 -6.81
CA TYR A 40 4.47 -10.70 -8.24
C TYR A 40 5.45 -9.65 -8.74
N THR A 41 6.15 -9.97 -9.81
CA THR A 41 7.09 -9.04 -10.43
C THR A 41 6.33 -7.91 -11.12
N ILE A 42 6.97 -6.74 -11.21
CA ILE A 42 6.43 -5.60 -11.96
C ILE A 42 6.08 -5.99 -13.40
N GLU A 43 6.90 -6.84 -14.03
CA GLU A 43 6.64 -7.31 -15.39
C GLU A 43 5.39 -8.20 -15.44
N ARG A 44 5.23 -9.13 -14.51
CA ARG A 44 4.02 -9.98 -14.45
C ARG A 44 2.77 -9.14 -14.20
N SER A 45 2.83 -8.19 -13.25
CA SER A 45 1.72 -7.27 -12.97
C SER A 45 1.39 -6.40 -14.19
N PHE A 46 2.39 -5.92 -14.94
CA PHE A 46 2.17 -5.20 -16.19
C PHE A 46 1.47 -6.07 -17.24
N GLN A 47 1.90 -7.33 -17.39
CA GLN A 47 1.29 -8.22 -18.39
C GLN A 47 -0.18 -8.51 -18.08
N LEU A 48 -0.53 -8.70 -16.80
CA LEU A 48 -1.89 -9.00 -16.36
C LEU A 48 -2.82 -7.77 -16.37
N THR A 49 -2.33 -6.60 -15.98
CA THR A 49 -3.18 -5.42 -15.73
C THR A 49 -3.08 -4.32 -16.79
N LYS A 50 -1.99 -4.32 -17.58
CA LYS A 50 -1.59 -3.24 -18.49
C LYS A 50 -1.39 -1.87 -17.83
N ILE A 51 -1.34 -1.80 -16.50
CA ILE A 51 -0.96 -0.60 -15.75
C ILE A 51 0.51 -0.30 -16.03
N ASP A 52 0.81 0.95 -16.40
CA ASP A 52 2.18 1.35 -16.72
C ASP A 52 3.16 1.02 -15.57
N ARG A 53 4.35 0.55 -15.94
CA ARG A 53 5.37 0.08 -15.01
C ARG A 53 5.75 1.14 -13.98
N TRP A 54 5.74 2.42 -14.36
CA TRP A 54 6.03 3.52 -13.46
C TRP A 54 5.07 3.53 -12.25
N PHE A 55 3.77 3.34 -12.49
CA PHE A 55 2.78 3.25 -11.41
C PHE A 55 2.97 1.98 -10.59
N LEU A 56 3.25 0.85 -11.23
CA LEU A 56 3.51 -0.41 -10.54
C LEU A 56 4.72 -0.30 -9.59
N TYR A 57 5.78 0.40 -9.99
CA TYR A 57 6.92 0.69 -9.09
C TYR A 57 6.50 1.58 -7.91
N LYS A 58 5.61 2.55 -8.10
CA LYS A 58 5.07 3.37 -7.00
C LYS A 58 4.26 2.52 -6.02
N PHE A 59 3.39 1.65 -6.53
CA PHE A 59 2.60 0.74 -5.70
C PHE A 59 3.49 -0.23 -4.93
N ALA A 60 4.47 -0.84 -5.60
CA ALA A 60 5.42 -1.74 -4.95
C ALA A 60 6.18 -1.04 -3.80
N ARG A 61 6.57 0.22 -3.98
CA ARG A 61 7.21 1.01 -2.92
C ARG A 61 6.30 1.23 -1.72
N ILE A 62 5.01 1.52 -1.95
CA ILE A 62 4.02 1.67 -0.87
C ILE A 62 3.84 0.34 -0.13
N ILE A 63 3.70 -0.77 -0.86
CA ILE A 63 3.55 -2.10 -0.26
C ILE A 63 4.80 -2.51 0.52
N GLN A 64 6.00 -2.25 -0.01
CA GLN A 64 7.24 -2.55 0.69
C GLN A 64 7.33 -1.78 2.01
N PHE A 65 6.94 -0.50 2.02
CA PHE A 65 6.90 0.30 3.23
C PHE A 65 5.91 -0.29 4.26
N ILE A 66 4.72 -0.71 3.81
CA ILE A 66 3.73 -1.40 4.65
C ILE A 66 4.35 -2.65 5.26
N VAL A 67 4.84 -3.58 4.44
CA VAL A 67 5.38 -4.87 4.90
C VAL A 67 6.53 -4.68 5.90
N ASN A 68 7.36 -3.67 5.72
CA ASN A 68 8.52 -3.42 6.58
C ASN A 68 8.18 -2.74 7.91
N HIS A 69 7.07 -1.99 7.98
CA HIS A 69 6.83 -1.05 9.08
C HIS A 69 5.46 -1.16 9.75
N LEU A 70 4.46 -1.84 9.17
CA LEU A 70 3.11 -1.92 9.76
C LEU A 70 3.02 -2.82 11.00
N ASP A 71 3.96 -3.77 11.18
CA ASP A 71 4.05 -4.55 12.43
C ASP A 71 4.55 -3.69 13.61
N SER A 72 5.19 -2.55 13.33
CA SER A 72 5.61 -1.57 14.33
C SER A 72 4.52 -0.52 14.50
N PHE A 73 3.50 -0.83 15.33
CA PHE A 73 2.33 0.03 15.61
C PHE A 73 2.68 1.46 16.06
N ILE A 74 3.94 1.73 16.44
CA ILE A 74 4.41 3.05 16.84
C ILE A 74 5.72 3.35 16.09
N ILE A 75 5.62 4.09 14.99
CA ILE A 75 6.80 4.70 14.36
C ILE A 75 7.25 5.86 15.26
N GLN A 76 8.26 5.62 16.09
CA GLN A 76 8.91 6.67 16.90
C GLN A 76 10.00 7.42 16.12
N ASP A 77 10.42 6.87 14.97
CA ASP A 77 11.44 7.46 14.11
C ASP A 77 10.83 8.54 13.19
N GLN A 78 11.31 9.78 13.35
CA GLN A 78 10.88 10.93 12.56
C GLN A 78 11.16 10.77 11.06
N SER A 79 12.24 10.09 10.69
CA SER A 79 12.61 9.88 9.28
C SER A 79 11.62 8.93 8.58
N LEU A 80 11.27 7.83 9.24
CA LEU A 80 10.24 6.89 8.79
C LEU A 80 8.86 7.55 8.71
N LEU A 81 8.53 8.42 9.67
CA LEU A 81 7.28 9.19 9.63
C LEU A 81 7.21 10.13 8.43
N LEU A 82 8.31 10.85 8.15
CA LEU A 82 8.39 11.75 7.00
C LEU A 82 8.29 10.97 5.68
N GLU A 83 8.92 9.80 5.60
CA GLU A 83 8.80 8.91 4.47
C GLU A 83 7.35 8.42 4.29
N ALA A 84 6.69 7.96 5.36
CA ALA A 84 5.28 7.58 5.33
C ALA A 84 4.40 8.72 4.80
N LYS A 85 4.65 9.96 5.24
CA LYS A 85 3.91 11.13 4.77
C LYS A 85 4.13 11.42 3.29
N ARG A 86 5.38 11.31 2.81
CA ARG A 86 5.72 11.46 1.38
C ARG A 86 5.11 10.37 0.50
N LEU A 87 4.90 9.17 1.07
CA LEU A 87 4.20 8.06 0.42
C LEU A 87 2.68 8.21 0.46
N GLY A 88 2.15 9.20 1.18
CA GLY A 88 0.72 9.52 1.21
C GLY A 88 -0.08 8.86 2.34
N PHE A 89 0.59 8.27 3.34
CA PHE A 89 -0.12 7.61 4.44
C PHE A 89 -0.85 8.58 5.36
N SER A 90 -2.11 8.24 5.67
CA SER A 90 -2.95 9.01 6.58
C SER A 90 -2.59 8.76 8.05
N ASN A 91 -2.96 9.70 8.92
CA ASN A 91 -2.80 9.57 10.37
C ASN A 91 -3.67 8.45 10.98
N LYS A 92 -4.63 7.93 10.22
CA LYS A 92 -5.49 6.83 10.64
C LYS A 92 -4.83 5.47 10.40
N GLN A 93 -3.99 5.37 9.37
CA GLN A 93 -3.29 4.12 9.00
C GLN A 93 -2.03 3.89 9.84
N PHE A 94 -1.33 4.96 10.20
CA PHE A 94 -0.24 4.93 11.16
C PHE A 94 -0.68 5.82 12.33
N ASP A 95 -0.70 5.31 13.55
CA ASP A 95 -1.08 6.10 14.73
C ASP A 95 0.03 7.11 15.07
N ILE A 96 0.16 8.16 14.26
CA ILE A 96 1.24 9.14 14.33
C ILE A 96 1.02 10.22 15.40
N ARG A 97 0.12 9.98 16.35
CA ARG A 97 -0.16 10.86 17.50
C ARG A 97 0.97 10.71 18.51
N PRO A 98 2.13 11.37 18.30
CA PRO A 98 2.40 12.67 18.94
C PRO A 98 3.30 13.63 18.13
N PHE A 99 3.62 13.34 16.86
CA PHE A 99 4.61 14.14 16.12
C PHE A 99 4.04 15.39 15.44
N VAL A 100 2.74 15.38 15.09
CA VAL A 100 2.10 16.52 14.41
C VAL A 100 2.12 17.80 15.27
N ASN A 101 2.10 17.67 16.60
CA ASN A 101 2.18 18.81 17.52
C ASN A 101 3.61 19.38 17.70
N LYS A 102 4.64 18.76 17.10
CA LYS A 102 6.03 19.27 17.14
C LYS A 102 6.49 19.94 15.85
N ILE A 103 5.70 19.88 14.78
CA ILE A 103 5.98 20.56 13.51
C ILE A 103 5.01 21.74 13.38
N ASN A 104 5.18 22.76 14.23
CA ASN A 104 4.65 24.09 13.94
C ASN A 104 5.62 24.80 12.99
N ILE A 105 5.13 25.09 11.78
CA ILE A 105 5.54 26.26 11.00
C ILE A 105 4.83 27.46 11.61
#